data_AF-A0AAJ1QRF7-F1
#
_entry.id   AF-A0AAJ1QRF7-F1
#
_cell.length_a   1.000
_cell.length_b   1.000
_cell.length_c   1.000
_cell.angle_alpha   90.00
_cell.angle_beta   90.00
_cell.angle_gamma   90.00
#
_symmetry.space_group_name_H-M   'P 1'
#
loop_
_entity.id
_entity.type
_entity.pdbx_description
1 polymer ?
#
loop_
_entity_poly.entity_id
_entity_poly.type
_entity_poly.pdbx_seq_one_letter_code
_entity_poly.pdbx_strand_id
1 'polypeptide(L)' 'MDKRVQFDFEIKFTNGGGLQGQEFRLDIDGDDITDQELAKYIVEDMRLLMVGEVKIFNKKIINEKHKRNPVDENSGK' A
#
# COMPACT_ATOMS: atom_id res chain seq x y z
N MET A 1 5.06 12.37 4.60
CA MET A 1 3.91 11.49 4.32
C MET A 1 2.90 11.66 5.44
N ASP A 2 1.90 12.51 5.25
CA ASP A 2 0.85 12.78 6.24
C ASP A 2 -0.46 12.05 5.91
N LYS A 3 -0.47 11.32 4.78
CA LYS A 3 -1.63 10.63 4.24
C LYS A 3 -1.30 9.19 3.90
N ARG A 4 -2.32 8.34 4.08
CA ARG A 4 -2.31 6.94 3.70
C ARG A 4 -3.53 6.65 2.85
N VAL A 5 -3.43 5.61 2.05
CA VAL A 5 -4.60 4.99 1.42
C VAL A 5 -4.87 3.68 2.14
N GLN A 6 -6.13 3.48 2.57
CA GLN A 6 -6.62 2.19 3.03
C GLN A 6 -7.46 1.56 1.91
N PHE A 7 -7.24 0.28 1.62
CA PHE A 7 -7.98 -0.44 0.57
C PHE A 7 -7.92 -1.95 0.79
N ASP A 8 -8.84 -2.66 0.13
CA ASP A 8 -8.82 -4.11 0.03
C ASP A 8 -8.33 -4.49 -1.37
N PHE A 9 -7.76 -5.68 -1.51
CA PHE A 9 -7.32 -6.16 -2.83
C PHE A 9 -7.51 -7.66 -3.00
N GLU A 10 -7.69 -8.07 -4.25
CA GLU A 10 -7.64 -9.45 -4.70
C GLU A 10 -6.66 -9.55 -5.87
N ILE A 11 -5.77 -10.55 -5.82
CA ILE A 11 -4.83 -10.89 -6.88
C ILE A 11 -5.11 -12.30 -7.34
N LYS A 12 -5.23 -12.49 -8.66
CA LYS A 12 -5.26 -13.81 -9.30
C LYS A 12 -3.96 -14.06 -10.02
N PHE A 13 -3.34 -15.21 -9.78
CA PHE A 13 -2.12 -15.59 -10.45
C PHE A 13 -2.41 -16.43 -11.70
N THR A 14 -1.61 -16.27 -12.75
CA THR A 14 -1.76 -16.99 -14.01
C THR A 14 -1.42 -18.48 -13.89
N ASN A 15 -0.68 -18.87 -12.84
CA ASN A 15 -0.38 -20.26 -12.50
C ASN A 15 -1.40 -20.89 -11.54
N GLY A 16 -2.52 -20.21 -11.27
CA GLY A 16 -3.55 -20.67 -10.35
C GLY A 16 -3.33 -20.21 -8.91
N GLY A 17 -4.42 -20.16 -8.15
CA GLY A 17 -4.45 -19.57 -6.81
C GLY A 17 -4.59 -18.05 -6.83
N GLY A 18 -4.51 -17.44 -5.64
CA GLY A 18 -4.67 -16.00 -5.47
C GLY A 18 -4.22 -15.52 -4.09
N LEU A 19 -4.15 -14.20 -3.95
CA LEU A 19 -3.82 -13.51 -2.70
C LEU A 19 -4.88 -12.43 -2.46
N GLN A 20 -5.33 -12.29 -1.21
CA GLN A 20 -6.25 -11.23 -0.81
C GLN A 20 -5.73 -10.49 0.41
N GLY A 21 -6.02 -9.19 0.46
CA GLY A 21 -5.74 -8.33 1.60
C GLY A 21 -6.95 -7.48 1.95
N GLN A 22 -7.15 -7.22 3.24
CA GLN A 22 -8.26 -6.43 3.78
C GLN A 22 -7.73 -5.31 4.65
N GLU A 23 -8.32 -4.13 4.54
CA GLU A 23 -7.95 -2.90 5.23
C GLU A 23 -6.45 -2.57 5.14
N PHE A 24 -5.82 -2.94 4.03
CA PHE A 24 -4.40 -2.75 3.79
C PHE A 24 -4.08 -1.26 3.67
N ARG A 25 -2.93 -0.82 4.18
CA ARG A 25 -2.56 0.60 4.22
C ARG A 25 -1.21 0.83 3.58
N LEU A 26 -1.14 1.81 2.69
CA LEU A 26 0.10 2.32 2.11
C LEU A 26 0.23 3.82 2.36
N ASP A 27 1.45 4.26 2.65
CA ASP A 27 1.78 5.68 2.64
C ASP A 27 1.77 6.18 1.20
N ILE A 28 1.24 7.39 0.98
CA ILE A 28 1.21 8.02 -0.34
C ILE A 28 1.79 9.43 -0.27
N ASP A 29 2.44 9.84 -1.35
CA ASP A 29 2.85 11.22 -1.57
C ASP A 29 1.73 11.94 -2.31
N GLY A 30 1.18 12.99 -1.70
CA GLY A 30 0.06 13.76 -2.25
C GLY A 30 -1.30 13.35 -1.68
N ASP A 31 -2.35 13.68 -2.43
CA ASP A 31 -3.73 13.67 -1.94
C ASP A 31 -4.58 12.53 -2.49
N ASP A 32 -4.11 11.85 -3.54
CA ASP A 32 -4.81 10.75 -4.19
C ASP A 32 -3.81 9.80 -4.88
N ILE A 33 -4.29 8.61 -5.23
CA ILE A 33 -3.54 7.59 -5.97
C ILE A 33 -4.51 6.71 -6.77
N THR A 34 -4.12 6.33 -7.99
CA THR A 34 -4.96 5.48 -8.83
C THR A 34 -4.89 4.00 -8.41
N ASP A 35 -5.92 3.23 -8.77
CA ASP A 35 -5.94 1.78 -8.49
C ASP A 35 -4.84 1.04 -9.25
N GLN A 36 -4.44 1.56 -10.42
CA GLN A 36 -3.34 1.01 -11.22
C GLN A 36 -1.98 1.20 -10.54
N GLU A 37 -1.75 2.38 -9.95
CA GLU A 37 -0.54 2.65 -9.17
C GLU A 37 -0.49 1.80 -7.90
N LEU A 38 -1.62 1.68 -7.19
CA LEU A 38 -1.73 0.78 -6.03
C LEU A 38 -1.43 -0.68 -6.40
N ALA A 39 -2.04 -1.19 -7.47
CA ALA A 39 -1.78 -2.53 -7.95
C ALA A 39 -0.30 -2.73 -8.27
N LYS A 40 0.33 -1.76 -8.93
CA LYS A 40 1.77 -1.79 -9.22
C LYS A 40 2.61 -1.86 -7.95
N TYR A 41 2.35 -1.01 -6.96
CA TYR A 41 3.08 -1.02 -5.69
C TYR A 41 2.96 -2.35 -4.95
N ILE A 42 1.76 -2.93 -4.87
CA ILE A 42 1.58 -4.23 -4.22
C ILE A 42 2.43 -5.31 -4.91
N VAL A 43 2.40 -5.35 -6.24
CA VAL A 43 3.13 -6.36 -7.02
C VAL A 43 4.64 -6.18 -6.88
N GLU A 44 5.13 -4.94 -6.99
CA GLU A 44 6.56 -4.62 -6.93
C GLU A 44 7.13 -4.81 -5.52
N ASP A 45 6.47 -4.27 -4.49
CA ASP A 45 6.98 -4.29 -3.11
C ASP A 45 6.94 -5.69 -2.50
N MET A 46 5.87 -6.46 -2.78
CA MET A 46 5.76 -7.86 -2.35
C MET A 46 6.50 -8.84 -3.27
N ARG A 47 7.08 -8.35 -4.38
CA ARG A 47 7.85 -9.14 -5.37
C ARG A 47 7.05 -10.33 -5.90
N LEU A 48 5.78 -10.10 -6.21
CA LEU A 48 4.88 -11.14 -6.68
C LEU A 48 5.19 -11.50 -8.14
N LEU A 49 5.19 -12.80 -8.44
CA LEU A 49 5.41 -13.33 -9.79
C LEU A 49 4.09 -13.87 -10.35
N MET A 50 4.00 -13.91 -11.69
CA MET A 50 2.86 -14.50 -12.41
C MET A 50 1.51 -13.86 -12.05
N VAL A 51 1.50 -12.56 -11.76
CA VAL A 51 0.26 -11.80 -11.51
C VAL A 51 -0.53 -11.67 -12.82
N GLY A 52 -1.79 -12.11 -12.81
CA GLY A 52 -2.70 -12.01 -13.96
C GLY A 52 -3.66 -10.84 -13.84
N GLU A 53 -4.40 -10.77 -12.73
CA GLU A 53 -5.39 -9.71 -12.47
C GLU A 53 -5.22 -9.19 -11.05
N VAL A 54 -5.30 -7.87 -10.87
CA VAL A 54 -5.36 -7.19 -9.58
C VAL A 54 -6.63 -6.36 -9.54
N LYS A 55 -7.41 -6.51 -8.47
CA LYS A 55 -8.59 -5.69 -8.20
C LYS A 55 -8.41 -4.98 -6.88
N ILE A 56 -8.72 -3.68 -6.87
CA ILE A 56 -8.73 -2.84 -5.68
C ILE A 56 -10.19 -2.55 -5.32
N PHE A 57 -10.49 -2.63 -4.02
CA PHE A 57 -11.82 -2.38 -3.49
C PHE A 57 -11.75 -1.49 -2.25
N ASN A 58 -12.88 -0.87 -1.89
CA ASN A 58 -13.03 -0.11 -0.65
C ASN A 58 -11.92 0.93 -0.39
N LYS A 59 -11.37 1.50 -1.47
CA LYS A 59 -10.28 2.48 -1.42
C LYS A 59 -10.74 3.77 -0.75
N LYS A 60 -9.99 4.23 0.26
CA LYS A 60 -10.21 5.51 0.93
C LYS A 60 -8.88 6.14 1.31
N ILE A 61 -8.75 7.45 1.12
CA ILE A 61 -7.63 8.24 1.65
C ILE A 61 -7.92 8.58 3.11
N ILE A 62 -6.94 8.35 3.97
CA ILE A 62 -7.00 8.66 5.40
C ILE A 62 -5.88 9.62 5.78
N ASN A 63 -6.20 10.61 6.62
CA ASN A 63 -5.21 11.50 7.22
C ASN A 63 -4.79 10.92 8.56
N GLU A 64 -3.63 10.28 8.59
CA GLU A 64 -3.06 9.68 9.81
C GLU A 64 -1.71 10.35 10.08
N LYS A 65 -1.65 11.21 11.11
CA LYS A 65 -0.37 11.80 11.54
C LYS A 65 0.59 10.67 11.90
N HIS A 66 1.70 10.55 11.17
CA HIS A 66 2.74 9.57 11.46
C HIS A 66 3.23 9.75 12.90
N LYS A 67 3.23 8.68 13.71
CA LYS A 67 3.89 8.64 15.03
C LYS A 67 5.42 8.50 14.91
N ARG A 68 6.05 8.94 13.81
CA ARG A 68 7.51 9.04 13.75
C ARG A 68 7.89 10.36 14.38
N ASN A 69 8.17 10.35 15.68
CA ASN A 69 9.10 11.33 16.21
C ASN A 69 10.42 11.10 15.45
N PRO A 70 11.03 12.14 14.84
CA PRO A 70 12.41 12.03 14.39
C PRO A 70 13.22 11.50 15.58
N VAL A 71 14.06 10.51 15.35
CA VAL A 71 15.04 10.13 16.38
C VAL A 71 15.86 11.39 16.63
N ASP A 72 15.75 11.97 17.83
CA ASP A 72 16.55 13.13 18.21
C ASP A 72 18.04 12.77 18.06
N GLU A 73 18.68 13.25 16.99
CA GLU A 73 20.11 13.09 16.69
C GLU A 73 21.04 13.74 17.75
N ASN A 74 20.50 14.18 18.89
CA ASN A 74 21.24 14.89 19.95
C ASN A 74 21.38 14.13 21.27
N SER A 75 21.10 12.82 21.30
CA SER A 75 21.27 12.00 22.51
C SER A 75 22.67 11.41 22.72
N GLY A 76 23.65 11.82 21.91
CA GLY A 76 25.07 11.53 22.12
C GLY A 76 25.86 12.78 22.48
N LYS A 77 25.85 13.19 23.75
CA LYS A 77 26.90 14.01 24.36
C LYS A 77 27.72 13.14 25.30
#